data_AF-A0AAX2AHY6-F1
#
_entry.id   AF-A0AAX2AHY6-F1
#
_cell.length_a   1.000
_cell.length_b   1.000
_cell.length_c   1.000
_cell.angle_alpha   90.00
_cell.angle_beta   90.00
_cell.angle_gamma   90.00
#
_symmetry.space_group_name_H-M   'P 1'
#
loop_
_entity.id
_entity.type
_entity.pdbx_description
1 polymer ?
#
loop_
_entity_poly.entity_id
_entity_poly.type
_entity_poly.pdbx_seq_one_letter_code
_entity_poly.pdbx_strand_id
1 'polypeptide(L)'
;MLKIILGLTFFILSLNADVSDPLLSNYLKLGGKVSIETKEILKKDEHYKKALEDILTIKKYPSKYKDVHSGELKNTTFNAPNWAGSYINFRNSALEYKNPISAYYGLYIINSFIGLNLKLQDYILFADILYQKEKNMCNSYLNYAAIFEKGLGSSKDFKKALSIYEEGLKNACQKGWQRQIVESKIWYLKRNIE
;
A
#
# COMPACT_ATOMS: atom_id res chain seq x y z
N MET A 1 -0.92 -49.29 -44.40
CA MET A 1 0.02 -48.37 -43.70
C MET A 1 -0.82 -47.38 -42.88
N LEU A 2 -0.98 -47.66 -41.59
CA LEU A 2 -1.85 -46.91 -40.66
C LEU A 2 -1.02 -45.77 -40.04
N LYS A 3 -1.30 -44.52 -40.38
CA LYS A 3 -0.65 -43.35 -39.75
C LYS A 3 -1.44 -42.96 -38.50
N ILE A 4 -0.87 -43.31 -37.35
CA ILE A 4 -1.24 -42.82 -36.03
C ILE A 4 -0.80 -41.35 -35.94
N ILE A 5 -1.74 -40.43 -35.83
CA ILE A 5 -1.50 -39.06 -35.36
C ILE A 5 -2.37 -38.90 -34.11
N LEU A 6 -1.85 -39.34 -32.97
CA LEU A 6 -2.38 -38.95 -31.66
C LEU A 6 -1.78 -37.58 -31.35
N GLY A 7 -2.62 -36.56 -31.47
CA GLY A 7 -2.30 -35.17 -31.20
C GLY A 7 -1.82 -34.96 -29.77
N LEU A 8 -0.87 -34.03 -29.65
CA LEU A 8 -0.28 -33.52 -28.42
C LEU A 8 -1.30 -33.45 -27.28
N THR A 9 -1.07 -34.25 -26.25
CA THR A 9 -1.64 -34.04 -24.93
C THR A 9 -1.19 -32.66 -24.42
N PHE A 10 -2.17 -31.79 -24.24
CA PHE A 10 -2.04 -30.52 -23.52
C PHE A 10 -1.50 -30.81 -22.11
N PHE A 11 -0.22 -30.52 -21.87
CA PHE A 11 0.35 -30.53 -20.53
C PHE A 11 -0.08 -29.23 -19.83
N ILE A 12 -1.29 -29.24 -19.25
CA ILE A 12 -1.66 -28.28 -18.21
C ILE A 12 -1.15 -28.85 -16.88
N LEU A 13 -0.69 -27.95 -16.01
CA LEU A 13 -0.28 -28.12 -14.62
C LEU A 13 1.22 -28.38 -14.37
N SER A 14 1.93 -27.28 -14.08
CA SER A 14 2.32 -27.04 -12.69
C SER A 14 2.67 -25.55 -12.48
N LEU A 15 1.64 -24.73 -12.26
CA LEU A 15 1.81 -23.44 -11.56
C LEU A 15 1.83 -23.73 -10.05
N ASN A 16 2.87 -24.44 -9.60
CA ASN A 16 3.18 -24.53 -8.17
C ASN A 16 4.20 -23.43 -7.87
N ALA A 17 3.69 -22.20 -7.74
CA ALA A 17 4.36 -21.18 -6.94
C ALA A 17 3.32 -20.62 -5.96
N ASP A 18 2.76 -21.50 -5.15
CA ASP A 18 1.95 -21.17 -3.98
C ASP A 18 2.88 -20.73 -2.83
N VAL A 19 3.75 -19.75 -3.11
CA VAL A 19 4.27 -18.91 -2.02
C VAL A 19 3.09 -18.03 -1.67
N SER A 20 2.37 -18.38 -0.60
CA SER A 20 1.25 -17.59 -0.11
C SER A 20 1.68 -16.13 0.00
N ASP A 21 1.20 -15.29 -0.92
CA ASP A 21 1.60 -13.89 -1.02
C ASP A 21 1.25 -13.18 0.29
N PRO A 22 2.24 -12.88 1.16
CA PRO A 22 1.96 -12.34 2.47
C PRO A 22 1.49 -10.89 2.38
N LEU A 23 1.89 -10.18 1.31
CA LEU A 23 1.45 -8.82 1.06
C LEU A 23 -0.02 -8.80 0.72
N LEU A 24 -0.46 -9.70 -0.16
CA LEU A 24 -1.87 -9.86 -0.49
C LEU A 24 -2.69 -10.34 0.73
N SER A 25 -2.18 -11.31 1.49
CA SER A 25 -2.86 -11.81 2.70
C SER A 25 -3.10 -10.69 3.72
N ASN A 26 -2.07 -9.88 4.00
CA ASN A 26 -2.19 -8.75 4.92
C ASN A 26 -3.13 -7.66 4.40
N TYR A 27 -3.06 -7.38 3.10
CA TYR A 27 -3.96 -6.44 2.44
C TYR A 27 -5.43 -6.84 2.59
N LEU A 28 -5.75 -8.12 2.39
CA LEU A 28 -7.10 -8.67 2.57
C LEU A 28 -7.57 -8.57 4.03
N LYS A 29 -6.69 -8.87 5.00
CA LYS A 29 -7.01 -8.74 6.45
C LYS A 29 -7.38 -7.31 6.86
N LEU A 30 -6.87 -6.31 6.13
CA LEU A 30 -7.16 -4.89 6.35
C LEU A 30 -8.42 -4.41 5.63
N GLY A 31 -9.18 -5.33 5.01
CA GLY A 31 -10.44 -5.05 4.32
C GLY A 31 -10.28 -4.77 2.83
N GLY A 32 -9.08 -4.90 2.26
CA GLY A 32 -8.87 -4.82 0.82
C GLY A 32 -9.64 -5.92 0.10
N LYS A 33 -10.10 -5.65 -1.13
CA LYS A 33 -10.80 -6.65 -1.95
C LYS A 33 -10.05 -6.92 -3.25
N VAL A 34 -9.97 -8.19 -3.61
CA VAL A 34 -9.37 -8.59 -4.89
C VAL A 34 -10.49 -8.74 -5.93
N SER A 35 -10.71 -7.68 -6.71
CA SER A 35 -11.61 -7.71 -7.86
C SER A 35 -11.03 -8.63 -8.97
N ILE A 36 -11.86 -8.98 -9.95
CA ILE A 36 -11.41 -9.73 -11.13
C ILE A 36 -10.27 -8.97 -11.84
N GLU A 37 -10.43 -7.65 -12.00
CA GLU A 37 -9.38 -6.77 -12.56
C GLU A 37 -8.07 -6.88 -11.77
N THR A 38 -8.13 -6.82 -10.43
CA THR A 38 -6.95 -6.95 -9.57
C THR A 38 -6.28 -8.32 -9.73
N LYS A 39 -7.05 -9.41 -9.87
CA LYS A 39 -6.46 -10.74 -10.14
C LYS A 39 -5.70 -10.76 -11.47
N GLU A 40 -6.26 -10.15 -12.51
CA GLU A 40 -5.60 -10.09 -13.82
C GLU A 40 -4.35 -9.20 -13.79
N ILE A 41 -4.36 -8.11 -13.02
CA ILE A 41 -3.16 -7.30 -12.77
C ILE A 41 -2.07 -8.15 -12.11
N LEU A 42 -2.39 -8.85 -11.01
CA LEU A 42 -1.40 -9.62 -10.25
C LEU A 42 -0.72 -10.72 -11.06
N LYS A 43 -1.40 -11.30 -12.06
CA LYS A 43 -0.81 -12.31 -12.95
C LYS A 43 0.31 -11.74 -13.83
N LYS A 44 0.19 -10.49 -14.28
CA LYS A 44 1.07 -9.88 -15.29
C LYS A 44 2.00 -8.79 -14.76
N ASP A 45 1.73 -8.25 -13.57
CA ASP A 45 2.45 -7.12 -12.99
C ASP A 45 3.83 -7.57 -12.45
N GLU A 46 4.83 -7.56 -13.33
CA GLU A 46 6.22 -7.92 -13.00
C GLU A 46 6.85 -6.95 -11.99
N HIS A 47 6.36 -5.71 -11.92
CA HIS A 47 6.81 -4.76 -10.91
C HIS A 47 6.34 -5.19 -9.51
N TYR A 48 5.09 -5.59 -9.36
CA TYR A 48 4.59 -6.14 -8.10
C TYR A 48 5.37 -7.39 -7.66
N LYS A 49 5.63 -8.33 -8.58
CA LYS A 49 6.40 -9.55 -8.28
C LYS A 49 7.80 -9.23 -7.76
N LYS A 50 8.51 -8.29 -8.40
CA LYS A 50 9.83 -7.81 -7.95
C LYS A 50 9.77 -7.12 -6.59
N ALA A 51 8.74 -6.30 -6.36
CA ALA A 51 8.54 -5.66 -5.05
C ALA A 51 8.31 -6.70 -3.95
N LEU A 52 7.54 -7.76 -4.23
CA LEU A 52 7.32 -8.86 -3.30
C LEU A 52 8.63 -9.60 -3.00
N GLU A 53 9.43 -9.92 -4.03
CA GLU A 53 10.75 -10.54 -3.86
C GLU A 53 11.69 -9.70 -2.98
N ASP A 54 11.74 -8.39 -3.21
CA ASP A 54 12.51 -7.45 -2.39
C ASP A 54 12.09 -7.49 -0.91
N ILE A 55 10.79 -7.63 -0.63
CA ILE A 55 10.28 -7.73 0.75
C ILE A 55 10.58 -9.08 1.37
N LEU A 56 10.47 -10.17 0.62
CA LEU A 56 10.79 -11.51 1.10
C LEU A 56 12.30 -11.69 1.35
N THR A 57 13.12 -10.86 0.71
CA THR A 57 14.57 -10.85 0.91
C THR A 57 14.96 -10.06 2.15
N ILE A 58 15.32 -10.78 3.22
CA ILE A 58 15.86 -10.17 4.44
C ILE A 58 17.27 -9.63 4.17
N LYS A 59 17.48 -8.34 4.45
CA LYS A 59 18.78 -7.66 4.37
C LYS A 59 19.27 -7.25 5.76
N LYS A 60 20.59 -7.17 5.89
CA LYS A 60 21.28 -6.73 7.10
C LYS A 60 21.58 -5.24 7.00
N TYR A 61 21.09 -4.47 7.96
CA TYR A 61 21.25 -3.02 7.99
C TYR A 61 22.11 -2.58 9.18
N PRO A 62 23.03 -1.61 8.99
CA PRO A 62 23.75 -1.01 10.10
C PRO A 62 22.80 -0.17 10.96
N SER A 63 23.01 -0.20 12.27
CA SER A 63 22.31 0.64 13.24
C SER A 63 23.25 1.07 14.35
N LYS A 64 22.85 2.09 15.09
CA LYS A 64 23.57 2.57 16.26
C LYS A 64 22.59 2.66 17.43
N TYR A 65 23.03 2.22 18.60
CA TYR A 65 22.29 2.42 19.84
C TYR A 65 23.21 3.00 20.91
N LYS A 66 22.61 3.74 21.85
CA LYS A 66 23.32 4.28 23.00
C LYS A 66 23.29 3.23 24.11
N ASP A 67 24.46 2.79 24.55
CA ASP A 67 24.57 1.90 25.71
C ASP A 67 24.03 2.60 26.95
N VAL A 68 23.13 1.94 27.68
CA VAL A 68 22.44 2.56 28.82
C VAL A 68 23.37 2.72 30.03
N HIS A 69 24.43 1.91 30.12
CA HIS A 69 25.38 1.94 31.22
C HIS A 69 26.57 2.86 30.91
N SER A 70 27.20 2.70 29.74
CA SER A 70 28.38 3.51 29.39
C SER A 70 28.03 4.84 28.72
N GLY A 71 26.81 4.99 28.19
CA GLY A 71 26.41 6.16 27.42
C GLY A 71 27.05 6.24 26.03
N GLU A 72 27.88 5.28 25.65
CA GLU A 72 28.60 5.25 24.37
C GLU A 72 27.70 4.81 23.22
N LEU A 73 27.95 5.35 22.02
CA LEU A 73 27.31 4.89 20.80
C LEU A 73 27.99 3.60 20.32
N LYS A 74 27.24 2.49 20.35
CA LYS A 74 27.69 1.19 19.84
C LYS A 74 27.07 0.92 18.47
N ASN A 75 27.91 0.46 17.55
CA ASN A 75 27.45 -0.03 16.25
C ASN A 75 26.84 -1.42 16.43
N THR A 76 25.72 -1.65 15.76
CA THR A 76 25.06 -2.95 15.68
C THR A 76 24.50 -3.14 14.27
N THR A 77 23.86 -4.28 14.06
CA THR A 77 23.15 -4.57 12.82
C THR A 77 21.83 -5.25 13.13
N PHE A 78 20.81 -4.98 12.34
CA PHE A 78 19.54 -5.69 12.43
C PHE A 78 19.15 -6.22 11.04
N ASN A 79 18.35 -7.29 11.05
CA ASN A 79 17.82 -7.91 9.84
C ASN A 79 16.40 -7.39 9.58
N ALA A 80 16.12 -6.94 8.38
CA ALA A 80 14.79 -6.48 7.98
C ALA A 80 14.54 -6.67 6.47
N PRO A 81 13.27 -6.73 6.04
CA PRO A 81 12.91 -6.62 4.63
C PRO A 81 13.46 -5.35 3.96
N ASN A 82 13.66 -5.39 2.65
CA ASN A 82 14.04 -4.21 1.86
C ASN A 82 12.87 -3.27 1.54
N TRP A 83 12.17 -2.78 2.57
CA TRP A 83 11.00 -1.90 2.41
C TRP A 83 11.30 -0.64 1.60
N ALA A 84 12.40 0.06 1.91
CA ALA A 84 12.74 1.27 1.19
C ALA A 84 13.17 1.00 -0.26
N GLY A 85 13.85 -0.13 -0.52
CA GLY A 85 14.27 -0.49 -1.87
C GLY A 85 13.15 -1.03 -2.76
N SER A 86 12.16 -1.73 -2.19
CA SER A 86 10.99 -2.24 -2.94
C SER A 86 10.07 -1.12 -3.44
N TYR A 87 10.19 0.08 -2.87
CA TYR A 87 9.41 1.26 -3.20
C TYR A 87 9.31 1.54 -4.71
N ILE A 88 10.43 1.50 -5.43
CA ILE A 88 10.47 1.82 -6.86
C ILE A 88 9.58 0.87 -7.65
N ASN A 89 9.60 -0.41 -7.30
CA ASN A 89 8.77 -1.43 -7.93
C ASN A 89 7.28 -1.23 -7.61
N PHE A 90 6.92 -0.92 -6.35
CA PHE A 90 5.52 -0.56 -6.03
C PHE A 90 5.04 0.68 -6.78
N ARG A 91 5.90 1.71 -6.91
CA ARG A 91 5.60 2.91 -7.69
C ARG A 91 5.32 2.60 -9.16
N ASN A 92 6.19 1.82 -9.80
CA ASN A 92 6.03 1.48 -11.22
C ASN A 92 4.79 0.62 -11.45
N SER A 93 4.54 -0.36 -10.57
CA SER A 93 3.31 -1.16 -10.56
C SER A 93 2.04 -0.28 -10.47
N ALA A 94 2.04 0.72 -9.57
CA ALA A 94 0.93 1.64 -9.45
C ALA A 94 0.78 2.59 -10.66
N LEU A 95 1.88 3.04 -11.27
CA LEU A 95 1.82 3.91 -12.45
C LEU A 95 1.24 3.19 -13.66
N GLU A 96 1.74 1.98 -13.94
CA GLU A 96 1.43 1.21 -15.14
C GLU A 96 0.10 0.47 -15.02
N TYR A 97 -0.14 -0.20 -13.88
CA TYR A 97 -1.29 -1.09 -13.71
C TYR A 97 -2.38 -0.51 -12.81
N LYS A 98 -2.14 0.64 -12.17
CA LYS A 98 -3.02 1.16 -11.11
C LYS A 98 -3.29 0.10 -10.02
N ASN A 99 -2.27 -0.71 -9.71
CA ASN A 99 -2.37 -1.82 -8.77
C ASN A 99 -2.65 -1.28 -7.35
N PRO A 100 -3.82 -1.58 -6.75
CA PRO A 100 -4.18 -1.02 -5.45
C PRO A 100 -3.37 -1.63 -4.30
N ILE A 101 -2.89 -2.86 -4.43
CA ILE A 101 -2.03 -3.49 -3.42
C ILE A 101 -0.68 -2.76 -3.37
N SER A 102 -0.11 -2.47 -4.55
CA SER A 102 1.12 -1.67 -4.65
C SER A 102 0.94 -0.26 -4.13
N ALA A 103 -0.22 0.36 -4.40
CA ALA A 103 -0.52 1.68 -3.85
C ALA A 103 -0.58 1.67 -2.31
N TYR A 104 -1.20 0.63 -1.72
CA TYR A 104 -1.22 0.45 -0.28
C TYR A 104 0.18 0.33 0.32
N TYR A 105 1.03 -0.54 -0.24
CA TYR A 105 2.38 -0.70 0.28
C TYR A 105 3.29 0.50 -0.01
N GLY A 106 3.07 1.19 -1.13
CA GLY A 106 3.73 2.46 -1.43
C GLY A 106 3.44 3.52 -0.37
N LEU A 107 2.18 3.68 0.04
CA LEU A 107 1.81 4.58 1.15
C LEU A 107 2.40 4.14 2.48
N TYR A 108 2.35 2.84 2.79
CA TYR A 108 2.98 2.29 4.00
C TYR A 108 4.47 2.63 4.05
N ILE A 109 5.18 2.49 2.94
CA ILE A 109 6.61 2.77 2.86
C ILE A 109 6.90 4.27 2.99
N ILE A 110 6.13 5.12 2.30
CA ILE A 110 6.29 6.58 2.41
C ILE A 110 6.09 7.03 3.85
N ASN A 111 5.04 6.56 4.52
CA ASN A 111 4.71 7.00 5.88
C ASN A 111 5.66 6.44 6.95
N SER A 112 6.28 5.27 6.71
CA SER A 112 7.06 4.57 7.74
C SER A 112 8.57 4.68 7.57
N PHE A 113 9.09 4.77 6.33
CA PHE A 113 10.52 4.61 6.07
C PHE A 113 11.15 5.77 5.28
N ILE A 114 10.37 6.49 4.47
CA ILE A 114 10.92 7.55 3.60
C ILE A 114 10.57 8.95 4.11
N GLY A 115 9.32 9.19 4.44
CA GLY A 115 8.78 10.50 4.79
C GLY A 115 8.06 11.18 3.62
N LEU A 116 6.89 11.73 3.93
CA LEU A 116 5.98 12.36 2.97
C LEU A 116 6.63 13.47 2.13
N ASN A 117 7.42 14.34 2.77
CA ASN A 117 8.02 15.51 2.11
C ASN A 117 8.93 15.14 0.94
N LEU A 118 9.52 13.94 0.95
CA LEU A 118 10.40 13.47 -0.12
C LEU A 118 9.64 12.81 -1.28
N LYS A 119 8.39 12.38 -1.06
CA LYS A 119 7.60 11.57 -2.01
C LYS A 119 6.15 12.05 -2.13
N LEU A 120 5.94 13.37 -2.10
CA LEU A 120 4.61 13.99 -2.12
C LEU A 120 3.76 13.56 -3.31
N GLN A 121 4.32 13.59 -4.53
CA GLN A 121 3.59 13.23 -5.75
C GLN A 121 3.19 11.76 -5.77
N ASP A 122 4.09 10.88 -5.30
CA ASP A 122 3.80 9.45 -5.23
C ASP A 122 2.78 9.14 -4.13
N TYR A 123 2.80 9.86 -3.01
CA TYR A 123 1.74 9.78 -2.00
C TYR A 123 0.37 10.12 -2.60
N ILE A 124 0.27 11.22 -3.36
CA ILE A 124 -0.98 11.65 -4.01
C ILE A 124 -1.45 10.57 -5.01
N LEU A 125 -0.55 10.05 -5.84
CA LEU A 125 -0.83 8.96 -6.78
C LEU A 125 -1.41 7.73 -6.08
N PHE A 126 -0.73 7.24 -5.03
CA PHE A 126 -1.14 6.03 -4.34
C PHE A 126 -2.46 6.22 -3.58
N ALA A 127 -2.64 7.37 -2.92
CA ALA A 127 -3.87 7.69 -2.21
C ALA A 127 -5.07 7.78 -3.16
N ASP A 128 -4.89 8.36 -4.36
CA ASP A 128 -5.94 8.39 -5.38
C ASP A 128 -6.29 6.97 -5.88
N ILE A 129 -5.29 6.15 -6.22
CA ILE A 129 -5.53 4.76 -6.65
C ILE A 129 -6.33 3.97 -5.60
N LEU A 130 -5.94 4.05 -4.33
CA LEU A 130 -6.68 3.41 -3.25
C LEU A 130 -8.09 3.96 -3.11
N TYR A 131 -8.26 5.28 -3.23
CA TYR A 131 -9.58 5.90 -3.14
C TYR A 131 -10.52 5.40 -4.23
N GLN A 132 -10.03 5.27 -5.46
CA GLN A 132 -10.85 4.81 -6.58
C GLN A 132 -11.17 3.31 -6.50
N LYS A 133 -10.21 2.48 -6.08
CA LYS A 133 -10.34 1.02 -6.18
C LYS A 133 -10.75 0.33 -4.87
N GLU A 134 -10.54 0.94 -3.72
CA GLU A 134 -10.59 0.25 -2.41
C GLU A 134 -11.43 0.97 -1.36
N LYS A 135 -12.71 1.18 -1.72
CA LYS A 135 -13.72 1.81 -0.87
C LYS A 135 -14.06 1.04 0.42
N ASN A 136 -13.49 -0.14 0.62
CA ASN A 136 -13.72 -0.97 1.81
C ASN A 136 -12.62 -0.79 2.86
N MET A 137 -11.56 -0.03 2.55
CA MET A 137 -10.45 0.19 3.48
C MET A 137 -10.54 1.60 4.05
N CYS A 138 -10.59 1.72 5.39
CA CYS A 138 -10.63 3.05 6.01
C CYS A 138 -9.39 3.90 5.66
N ASN A 139 -8.23 3.25 5.51
CA ASN A 139 -6.99 3.91 5.08
C ASN A 139 -7.12 4.59 3.71
N SER A 140 -7.97 4.09 2.82
CA SER A 140 -8.22 4.69 1.51
C SER A 140 -8.77 6.13 1.67
N TYR A 141 -9.80 6.28 2.48
CA TYR A 141 -10.40 7.57 2.82
C TYR A 141 -9.45 8.48 3.59
N LEU A 142 -8.75 7.93 4.60
CA LEU A 142 -7.83 8.70 5.43
C LEU A 142 -6.72 9.36 4.61
N ASN A 143 -6.07 8.60 3.73
CA ASN A 143 -4.95 9.10 2.95
C ASN A 143 -5.40 10.11 1.88
N TYR A 144 -6.54 9.86 1.22
CA TYR A 144 -7.07 10.73 0.18
C TYR A 144 -7.63 12.05 0.73
N ALA A 145 -8.40 12.00 1.82
CA ALA A 145 -8.88 13.23 2.48
C ALA A 145 -7.73 14.10 3.01
N ALA A 146 -6.63 13.48 3.48
CA ALA A 146 -5.47 14.21 3.97
C ALA A 146 -4.81 15.09 2.90
N ILE A 147 -4.96 14.76 1.61
CA ILE A 147 -4.48 15.60 0.50
C ILE A 147 -5.15 16.96 0.57
N PHE A 148 -6.48 16.99 0.71
CA PHE A 148 -7.27 18.22 0.74
C PHE A 148 -7.22 18.91 2.10
N GLU A 149 -7.19 18.14 3.20
CA GLU A 149 -7.05 18.69 4.55
C GLU A 149 -5.74 19.48 4.68
N LYS A 150 -4.64 18.94 4.16
CA LYS A 150 -3.31 19.53 4.35
C LYS A 150 -2.86 20.41 3.19
N GLY A 151 -3.57 20.41 2.05
CA GLY A 151 -3.11 21.08 0.83
C GLY A 151 -1.87 20.40 0.25
N LEU A 152 -1.89 19.07 0.16
CA LEU A 152 -0.78 18.32 -0.41
C LEU A 152 -0.81 18.47 -1.94
N GLY A 153 0.18 19.19 -2.49
CA GLY A 153 0.28 19.44 -3.93
C GLY A 153 -0.76 20.42 -4.49
N SER A 154 -1.56 21.06 -3.63
CA SER A 154 -2.59 22.04 -4.00
C SER A 154 -2.99 22.89 -2.78
N SER A 155 -3.91 23.84 -2.92
CA SER A 155 -4.47 24.55 -1.77
C SER A 155 -5.34 23.63 -0.90
N LYS A 156 -5.47 23.96 0.39
CA LYS A 156 -6.38 23.26 1.29
C LYS A 156 -7.82 23.37 0.77
N ASP A 157 -8.55 22.27 0.85
CA ASP A 157 -9.98 22.20 0.54
C ASP A 157 -10.67 21.42 1.66
N PHE A 158 -11.05 22.14 2.72
CA PHE A 158 -11.66 21.54 3.90
C PHE A 158 -13.06 20.98 3.61
N LYS A 159 -13.82 21.57 2.68
CA LYS A 159 -15.16 21.08 2.29
C LYS A 159 -15.02 19.71 1.62
N LYS A 160 -14.07 19.56 0.70
CA LYS A 160 -13.79 18.27 0.07
C LYS A 160 -13.21 17.24 1.04
N ALA A 161 -12.26 17.63 1.89
CA ALA A 161 -11.71 16.75 2.92
C ALA A 161 -12.82 16.21 3.84
N LEU A 162 -13.73 17.10 4.28
CA LEU A 162 -14.86 16.74 5.14
C LEU A 162 -15.76 15.73 4.45
N SER A 163 -16.16 15.99 3.21
CA SER A 163 -17.00 15.08 2.42
C SER A 163 -16.40 13.68 2.32
N ILE A 164 -15.08 13.58 2.08
CA ILE A 164 -14.39 12.30 1.95
C ILE A 164 -14.34 11.56 3.30
N TYR A 165 -14.07 12.26 4.41
CA TYR A 165 -14.09 11.63 5.74
C TYR A 165 -15.49 11.14 6.12
N GLU A 166 -16.54 11.90 5.82
CA GLU A 166 -17.93 11.48 6.06
C GLU A 166 -18.33 10.29 5.19
N GLU A 167 -17.86 10.23 3.93
CA GLU A 167 -17.99 9.03 3.09
C GLU A 167 -17.28 7.82 3.72
N GLY A 168 -16.11 8.03 4.31
CA GLY A 168 -15.34 7.00 5.02
C GLY A 168 -16.11 6.39 6.18
N LEU A 169 -16.75 7.18 7.03
CA LEU A 169 -17.57 6.68 8.15
C LEU A 169 -18.75 5.82 7.70
N LYS A 170 -19.33 6.13 6.53
CA LYS A 170 -20.45 5.37 5.96
C LYS A 170 -19.98 4.02 5.43
N ASN A 171 -18.81 3.97 4.77
CA ASN A 171 -18.39 2.80 3.99
C ASN A 171 -17.39 1.87 4.69
N ALA A 172 -16.32 2.41 5.28
CA ALA A 172 -15.17 1.60 5.70
C ALA A 172 -14.65 1.88 7.12
N CYS A 173 -14.90 3.07 7.65
CA CYS A 173 -14.39 3.54 8.94
C CYS A 173 -15.43 3.40 10.06
N GLN A 174 -16.12 2.26 10.12
CA GLN A 174 -17.34 2.13 10.93
C GLN A 174 -17.08 1.84 12.42
N LYS A 175 -15.91 1.31 12.78
CA LYS A 175 -15.58 0.91 14.16
C LYS A 175 -14.08 0.96 14.46
N GLY A 176 -13.72 0.88 15.73
CA GLY A 176 -12.34 0.81 16.21
C GLY A 176 -11.60 2.15 16.17
N TRP A 177 -10.27 2.09 16.32
CA TRP A 177 -9.41 3.26 16.42
C TRP A 177 -9.47 4.17 15.18
N GLN A 178 -9.61 3.59 13.98
CA GLN A 178 -9.69 4.37 12.74
C GLN A 178 -10.94 5.24 12.68
N ARG A 179 -12.08 4.75 13.20
CA ARG A 179 -13.30 5.55 13.33
C ARG A 179 -13.06 6.80 14.15
N GLN A 180 -12.42 6.66 15.31
CA GLN A 180 -12.13 7.78 16.22
C GLN A 180 -11.23 8.83 15.57
N ILE A 181 -10.25 8.40 14.77
CA ILE A 181 -9.42 9.32 13.99
C ILE A 181 -10.28 10.10 13.00
N VAL A 182 -11.12 9.42 12.23
CA VAL A 182 -11.98 10.07 11.23
C VAL A 182 -12.98 11.03 11.89
N GLU A 183 -13.60 10.64 13.00
CA GLU A 183 -14.51 11.52 13.76
C GLU A 183 -13.78 12.77 14.28
N SER A 184 -12.55 12.61 14.78
CA SER A 184 -11.73 13.74 15.22
C SER A 184 -11.37 14.69 14.07
N LYS A 185 -11.07 14.13 12.89
CA LYS A 185 -10.82 14.89 11.66
C LYS A 185 -12.06 15.66 11.21
N ILE A 186 -13.23 15.03 11.22
CA ILE A 186 -14.51 15.67 10.90
C ILE A 186 -14.81 16.81 11.88
N TRP A 187 -14.63 16.57 13.19
CA TRP A 187 -14.83 17.58 14.22
C TRP A 187 -13.92 18.80 13.99
N TYR A 188 -12.64 18.57 13.70
CA TYR A 188 -11.69 19.63 13.38
C TYR A 188 -12.15 20.41 12.14
N LEU A 189 -12.48 19.72 11.03
CA LEU A 189 -12.86 20.37 9.78
C LEU A 189 -14.15 21.19 9.91
N LYS A 190 -15.17 20.69 10.61
CA LYS A 190 -16.43 21.42 10.83
C LYS A 190 -16.25 22.76 11.54
N ARG A 191 -15.16 22.92 12.30
CA ARG A 191 -14.82 24.17 13.01
C ARG A 191 -13.94 25.12 12.20
N ASN A 192 -13.39 24.64 11.08
CA ASN A 192 -12.45 25.38 10.23
C ASN A 192 -13.01 25.61 8.82
N ILE A 193 -14.25 25.20 8.55
CA ILE A 193 -14.97 25.52 7.33
C ILE A 193 -15.74 26.82 7.57
N GLU A 194 -15.39 27.84 6.79
CA GLU A 194 -16.19 29.06 6.61
C GLU A 194 -17.42 28.81 5.73
#